data_AF-A0A958JP49-F1
#
_entry.id   AF-A0A958JP49-F1
#
_cell.length_a   1.000
_cell.length_b   1.000
_cell.length_c   1.000
_cell.angle_alpha   90.00
_cell.angle_beta   90.00
_cell.angle_gamma   90.00
#
_symmetry.space_group_name_H-M   'P 1'
#
loop_
_entity.id
_entity.type
_entity.pdbx_description
1 polymer ?
#
loop_
_entity_poly.entity_id
_entity_poly.type
_entity_poly.pdbx_seq_one_letter_code
_entity_poly.pdbx_strand_id
1 'polypeptide(L)'
;LFMFGNNGRSARNIPLYQFNLRLNTKGNMVLDSFVRAKWDSPQSEISSRGHTDQCIAKRPDGVTLSSHDSETFLVNRNLQSEATLRVLDLVVEMDTAFSTMFGSDAVSQISTVFNAMEVIYERDLGITLNLQIGTTPITISSAVGSDALDEYSGVSHAFSGDLYHLYSAEEAGGLLGIAYLGVVCAAPSFSTGITYHTDTAEDILTAAHEIGHNFNAEHDDATDNPPTIMYSSSASNLISEFSDISKGQISTFVSGNGSCMDTTESGSGGGSSTPTPSSSPTPTGTPGGTIDDPSEGTVDGELFVDLYSFRFQGKTFLGVETYTEDDLSPSTSVEIYYKRRRKQSYELFTADSTDEDGELYVRARKGYYFAQSGDSQSEEVRVRRGR
;
A
#
# COMPACT_ATOMS: atom_id res chain seq x y z
N LEU A 1 -6.33 1.10 -17.28
CA LEU A 1 -6.16 2.40 -18.03
C LEU A 1 -7.52 3.06 -18.25
N PHE A 2 -7.81 4.24 -17.69
CA PHE A 2 -9.09 4.94 -17.93
C PHE A 2 -8.93 6.43 -18.30
N MET A 3 -9.48 6.81 -19.46
CA MET A 3 -9.66 8.19 -19.90
C MET A 3 -11.06 8.70 -19.50
N PHE A 4 -11.15 9.86 -18.86
CA PHE A 4 -12.39 10.64 -18.78
C PHE A 4 -12.31 11.83 -19.75
N GLY A 5 -12.95 11.70 -20.92
CA GLY A 5 -13.27 12.85 -21.76
C GLY A 5 -14.49 13.58 -21.18
N ASN A 6 -14.35 14.86 -20.83
CA ASN A 6 -15.51 15.69 -20.46
C ASN A 6 -15.85 16.70 -21.55
N ASN A 7 -17.14 16.77 -21.85
CA ASN A 7 -17.76 17.66 -22.81
C ASN A 7 -17.52 19.12 -22.42
N GLY A 8 -16.67 19.78 -23.20
CA GLY A 8 -16.71 21.22 -23.49
C GLY A 8 -16.96 22.14 -22.29
N ARG A 9 -15.89 22.48 -21.56
CA ARG A 9 -15.63 23.82 -20.98
C ARG A 9 -14.26 23.81 -20.26
N SER A 10 -13.34 24.61 -20.78
CA SER A 10 -12.04 25.03 -20.24
C SER A 10 -11.32 24.01 -19.33
N ALA A 11 -10.43 23.22 -19.95
CA ALA A 11 -9.54 22.29 -19.27
C ALA A 11 -8.58 23.05 -18.34
N ARG A 12 -8.79 22.93 -17.02
CA ARG A 12 -7.73 23.17 -16.04
C ARG A 12 -7.04 21.85 -15.77
N ASN A 13 -5.73 21.89 -15.56
CA ASN A 13 -4.87 20.76 -15.20
C ASN A 13 -5.46 19.98 -14.02
N ILE A 14 -6.08 18.82 -14.30
CA ILE A 14 -6.46 17.85 -13.29
C ILE A 14 -5.39 16.75 -13.35
N PRO A 15 -4.62 16.51 -12.26
CA PRO A 15 -3.69 15.39 -12.23
C PRO A 15 -4.44 14.06 -12.41
N LEU A 16 -3.90 13.19 -13.26
CA LEU A 16 -4.39 11.84 -13.45
C LEU A 16 -3.59 10.90 -12.55
N TYR A 17 -4.28 9.94 -11.94
CA TYR A 17 -3.69 8.92 -11.09
C TYR A 17 -4.14 7.56 -11.61
N GLN A 18 -3.19 6.63 -11.74
CA GLN A 18 -3.46 5.21 -11.91
C GLN A 18 -3.23 4.54 -10.55
N PHE A 19 -4.09 3.61 -10.16
CA PHE A 19 -4.00 2.85 -8.92
C PHE A 19 -4.10 1.36 -9.26
N ASN A 20 -3.26 0.55 -8.63
CA ASN A 20 -3.38 -0.90 -8.57
C ASN A 20 -3.74 -1.27 -7.12
N LEU A 21 -4.66 -2.20 -6.91
CA LEU A 21 -5.06 -2.67 -5.59
C LEU A 21 -4.58 -4.10 -5.39
N ARG A 22 -4.38 -4.51 -4.13
CA ARG A 22 -4.15 -5.92 -3.76
C ARG A 22 -4.69 -6.20 -2.36
N LEU A 23 -4.72 -7.46 -1.96
CA LEU A 23 -4.93 -7.86 -0.56
C LEU A 23 -3.58 -7.96 0.16
N ASN A 24 -3.45 -7.41 1.37
CA ASN A 24 -2.29 -7.69 2.24
C ASN A 24 -2.45 -9.04 2.95
N THR A 25 -1.40 -9.47 3.66
CA THR A 25 -1.38 -10.70 4.46
C THR A 25 -2.48 -10.78 5.52
N LYS A 26 -3.07 -9.64 5.89
CA LYS A 26 -4.19 -9.52 6.84
C LYS A 26 -5.56 -9.56 6.16
N GLY A 27 -5.63 -9.82 4.85
CA GLY A 27 -6.86 -9.87 4.07
C GLY A 27 -7.53 -8.50 3.85
N ASN A 28 -6.80 -7.40 4.05
CA ASN A 28 -7.31 -6.07 3.79
C ASN A 28 -6.92 -5.62 2.38
N MET A 29 -7.86 -4.97 1.69
CA MET A 29 -7.58 -4.32 0.42
C MET A 29 -6.76 -3.05 0.62
N VAL A 30 -5.69 -2.95 -0.14
CA VAL A 30 -4.63 -1.96 0.05
C VAL A 30 -4.09 -1.53 -1.31
N LEU A 31 -3.58 -0.30 -1.38
CA LEU A 31 -3.03 0.27 -2.61
C LEU A 31 -1.68 -0.38 -2.92
N ASP A 32 -1.57 -1.11 -4.04
CA ASP A 32 -0.35 -1.78 -4.46
C ASP A 32 0.66 -0.83 -5.11
N SER A 33 0.18 -0.07 -6.07
CA SER A 33 1.00 0.92 -6.75
C SER A 33 0.14 2.06 -7.27
N PHE A 34 0.74 3.24 -7.37
CA PHE A 34 0.10 4.35 -8.07
C PHE A 34 1.10 5.13 -8.89
N VAL A 35 0.65 5.61 -10.05
CA VAL A 35 1.45 6.46 -10.94
C VAL A 35 0.74 7.78 -11.13
N ARG A 36 1.46 8.88 -10.87
CA ARG A 36 1.00 10.23 -11.17
C ARG A 36 1.31 10.54 -12.64
N ALA A 37 0.27 10.69 -13.47
CA ALA A 37 0.43 11.07 -14.87
C ALA A 37 0.19 12.57 -15.05
N LYS A 38 1.19 13.29 -15.59
CA LYS A 38 1.05 14.70 -15.99
C LYS A 38 0.71 14.78 -17.48
N TRP A 39 -0.25 15.63 -17.83
CA TRP A 39 -0.55 15.95 -19.23
C TRP A 39 0.41 17.07 -19.70
N ASP A 40 1.42 16.72 -20.48
CA ASP A 40 2.30 17.70 -21.11
C ASP A 40 1.61 18.26 -22.38
N SER A 41 1.26 19.54 -22.35
CA SER A 41 0.99 20.30 -23.58
C SER A 41 2.29 20.93 -24.08
N PRO A 42 2.51 21.00 -25.41
CA PRO A 42 3.74 21.57 -25.95
C PRO A 42 3.71 23.11 -25.86
N GLN A 43 4.79 23.65 -25.28
CA GLN A 43 5.21 25.06 -25.21
C GLN A 43 4.59 25.95 -24.12
N SER A 44 5.38 26.22 -23.07
CA SER A 44 5.89 27.58 -22.77
C SER A 44 6.86 27.54 -21.57
N GLU A 45 7.79 28.48 -21.58
CA GLU A 45 9.00 28.57 -20.76
C GLU A 45 8.78 28.37 -19.25
N ILE A 46 9.59 27.48 -18.68
CA ILE A 46 9.71 27.24 -17.25
C ILE A 46 10.45 28.43 -16.62
N SER A 47 9.70 29.31 -15.96
CA SER A 47 10.21 30.07 -14.82
C SER A 47 10.17 29.14 -13.61
N SER A 48 11.26 28.43 -13.35
CA SER A 48 11.46 27.63 -12.14
C SER A 48 11.59 28.56 -10.93
N ARG A 49 10.51 28.72 -10.17
CA ARG A 49 10.66 28.99 -8.74
C ARG A 49 11.04 27.66 -8.09
N GLY A 50 12.34 27.47 -7.89
CA GLY A 50 12.88 26.32 -7.19
C GLY A 50 12.45 26.35 -5.73
N HIS A 51 11.56 25.43 -5.36
CA HIS A 51 11.59 24.80 -4.06
C HIS A 51 12.41 23.52 -4.26
N THR A 52 13.53 23.40 -3.54
CA THR A 52 14.33 22.18 -3.52
C THR A 52 13.67 21.26 -2.49
N ASP A 53 12.69 20.49 -2.95
CA ASP A 53 12.01 19.46 -2.17
C ASP A 53 12.98 18.27 -2.03
N GLN A 54 13.83 18.32 -1.00
CA GLN A 54 14.88 17.33 -0.76
C GLN A 54 14.56 16.51 0.50
N CYS A 55 14.89 15.22 0.49
CA CYS A 55 14.95 14.41 1.71
C CYS A 55 16.41 14.34 2.20
N ILE A 56 16.61 14.16 3.51
CA ILE A 56 17.94 14.12 4.13
C ILE A 56 18.03 12.91 5.06
N ALA A 57 19.10 12.13 4.93
CA ALA A 57 19.46 11.10 5.90
C ALA A 57 20.56 11.62 6.85
N LYS A 58 20.44 11.28 8.14
CA LYS A 58 21.43 11.64 9.16
C LYS A 58 22.06 10.40 9.78
N ARG A 59 23.38 10.29 9.89
CA ARG A 59 24.00 9.22 10.70
C ARG A 59 24.06 9.63 12.18
N PRO A 60 23.97 8.67 13.13
CA PRO A 60 24.14 8.96 14.55
C PRO A 60 25.49 9.60 14.93
N ASP A 61 26.52 9.44 14.09
CA ASP A 61 27.83 10.06 14.25
C ASP A 61 27.88 11.55 13.82
N GLY A 62 26.75 12.12 13.38
CA GLY A 62 26.60 13.53 13.04
C GLY A 62 27.12 13.90 11.64
N VAL A 63 27.50 12.92 10.81
CA VAL A 63 27.97 13.17 9.45
C VAL A 63 26.78 13.13 8.47
N THR A 64 26.59 14.23 7.73
CA THR A 64 25.73 14.28 6.53
C THR A 64 26.55 13.89 5.31
N LEU A 65 26.08 12.91 4.53
CA LEU A 65 26.80 12.39 3.36
C LEU A 65 26.12 12.79 2.04
N SER A 66 26.97 13.11 1.07
CA SER A 66 26.69 13.15 -0.38
C SER A 66 27.20 11.83 -0.96
N SER A 67 26.39 11.19 -1.80
CA SER A 67 26.55 9.84 -2.35
C SER A 67 27.95 9.52 -2.90
N HIS A 68 28.40 8.25 -2.76
CA HIS A 68 29.10 7.41 -3.76
C HIS A 68 29.53 6.06 -3.15
N ASP A 69 28.98 4.96 -3.70
CA ASP A 69 29.64 3.73 -4.18
C ASP A 69 28.75 2.49 -3.98
N SER A 70 28.36 1.87 -5.10
CA SER A 70 27.53 0.66 -5.19
C SER A 70 28.36 -0.53 -5.71
N GLU A 71 28.22 -1.70 -5.09
CA GLU A 71 28.59 -2.98 -5.70
C GLU A 71 27.41 -3.97 -5.70
N THR A 72 27.45 -4.83 -6.71
CA THR A 72 26.37 -5.60 -7.31
C THR A 72 26.01 -6.86 -6.51
N PHE A 73 24.72 -7.18 -6.37
CA PHE A 73 24.26 -8.45 -5.82
C PHE A 73 23.19 -9.08 -6.71
N LEU A 74 23.44 -10.32 -7.15
CA LEU A 74 22.53 -11.12 -7.95
C LEU A 74 21.64 -11.96 -7.01
N VAL A 75 20.32 -11.85 -7.14
CA VAL A 75 19.39 -12.79 -6.48
C VAL A 75 18.69 -13.65 -7.53
N ASN A 76 18.99 -14.96 -7.49
CA ASN A 76 18.20 -16.00 -8.13
C ASN A 76 16.86 -16.14 -7.40
N ARG A 77 15.73 -16.00 -8.10
CA ARG A 77 14.42 -16.45 -7.62
C ARG A 77 14.07 -17.80 -8.24
N ASN A 78 13.92 -18.83 -7.41
CA ASN A 78 12.98 -19.91 -7.64
C ASN A 78 12.77 -20.73 -6.36
N LEU A 79 11.50 -20.80 -5.95
CA LEU A 79 10.75 -21.81 -5.17
C LEU A 79 9.87 -21.15 -4.10
N GLN A 80 8.56 -21.40 -4.21
CA GLN A 80 7.53 -21.08 -3.22
C GLN A 80 7.85 -21.79 -1.90
N SER A 81 8.55 -21.07 -1.02
CA SER A 81 8.46 -21.21 0.43
C SER A 81 7.43 -20.17 0.88
N GLU A 82 6.56 -20.53 1.83
CA GLU A 82 5.86 -19.54 2.65
C GLU A 82 6.88 -18.46 3.04
N ALA A 83 6.69 -17.24 2.54
CA ALA A 83 7.69 -16.20 2.74
C ALA A 83 7.65 -15.82 4.22
N THR A 84 8.70 -16.12 4.97
CA THR A 84 8.80 -15.61 6.34
C THR A 84 9.01 -14.10 6.26
N LEU A 85 8.05 -13.32 6.76
CA LEU A 85 8.16 -11.87 6.86
C LEU A 85 8.83 -11.49 8.18
N ARG A 86 9.63 -10.43 8.14
CA ARG A 86 10.09 -9.77 9.37
C ARG A 86 9.03 -8.78 9.83
N VAL A 87 8.71 -8.79 11.12
CA VAL A 87 7.75 -7.86 11.71
C VAL A 87 8.52 -6.65 12.21
N LEU A 88 8.15 -5.46 11.71
CA LEU A 88 8.60 -4.19 12.27
C LEU A 88 7.54 -3.68 13.25
N ASP A 89 7.87 -3.63 14.54
CA ASP A 89 7.04 -2.97 15.54
C ASP A 89 7.15 -1.45 15.38
N LEU A 90 6.24 -0.88 14.59
CA LEU A 90 6.28 0.51 14.19
C LEU A 90 5.35 1.36 15.05
N VAL A 91 5.93 2.30 15.79
CA VAL A 91 5.19 3.30 16.56
C VAL A 91 5.10 4.57 15.73
N VAL A 92 3.88 5.01 15.44
CA VAL A 92 3.63 6.25 14.71
C VAL A 92 2.95 7.26 15.60
N GLU A 93 3.50 8.46 15.63
CA GLU A 93 3.01 9.56 16.43
C GLU A 93 2.71 10.76 15.53
N MET A 94 2.03 11.76 16.08
CA MET A 94 1.68 12.97 15.35
C MET A 94 2.01 14.18 16.18
N ASP A 95 2.36 15.28 15.52
CA ASP A 95 2.56 16.54 16.21
C ASP A 95 1.24 17.30 16.44
N THR A 96 1.34 18.44 17.13
CA THR A 96 0.17 19.28 17.42
C THR A 96 -0.45 19.87 16.15
N ALA A 97 0.36 20.20 15.14
CA ALA A 97 -0.14 20.77 13.88
C ALA A 97 -0.95 19.74 13.10
N PHE A 98 -0.45 18.52 12.96
CA PHE A 98 -1.10 17.41 12.26
C PHE A 98 -2.39 17.01 12.99
N SER A 99 -2.33 16.88 14.31
CA SER A 99 -3.52 16.61 15.13
C SER A 99 -4.59 17.70 14.98
N THR A 100 -4.17 18.97 14.91
CA THR A 100 -5.10 20.11 14.70
C THR A 100 -5.68 20.10 13.29
N MET A 101 -4.87 19.79 12.28
CA MET A 101 -5.27 19.76 10.87
C MET A 101 -6.36 18.71 10.61
N PHE A 102 -6.21 17.51 11.16
CA PHE A 102 -7.12 16.39 10.91
C PHE A 102 -8.15 16.15 12.03
N GLY A 103 -7.95 16.75 13.20
CA GLY A 103 -8.84 16.59 14.36
C GLY A 103 -9.05 15.11 14.72
N SER A 104 -10.30 14.68 14.80
CA SER A 104 -10.65 13.28 15.11
C SER A 104 -10.24 12.28 14.03
N ASP A 105 -9.91 12.74 12.82
CA ASP A 105 -9.59 11.89 11.69
C ASP A 105 -8.08 11.63 11.56
N ALA A 106 -7.24 12.24 12.43
CA ALA A 106 -5.77 12.13 12.36
C ALA A 106 -5.27 10.67 12.41
N VAL A 107 -5.81 9.87 13.33
CA VAL A 107 -5.48 8.44 13.43
C VAL A 107 -5.88 7.69 12.15
N SER A 108 -7.06 8.00 11.58
CA SER A 108 -7.52 7.34 10.35
C SER A 108 -6.67 7.70 9.14
N GLN A 109 -6.16 8.93 9.09
CA GLN A 109 -5.24 9.39 8.05
C GLN A 109 -3.93 8.61 8.12
N ILE A 110 -3.33 8.51 9.32
CA ILE A 110 -2.11 7.72 9.55
C ILE A 110 -2.34 6.26 9.17
N SER A 111 -3.42 5.63 9.64
CA SER A 111 -3.72 4.23 9.27
C SER A 111 -3.85 4.03 7.76
N THR A 112 -4.40 5.00 7.04
CA THR A 112 -4.54 4.91 5.58
C THR A 112 -3.17 4.88 4.90
N VAL A 113 -2.25 5.74 5.35
CA VAL A 113 -0.89 5.78 4.82
C VAL A 113 -0.15 4.46 5.11
N PHE A 114 -0.12 4.01 6.37
CA PHE A 114 0.65 2.82 6.73
C PHE A 114 0.06 1.51 6.19
N ASN A 115 -1.25 1.42 5.98
CA ASN A 115 -1.84 0.27 5.30
C ASN A 115 -1.38 0.18 3.84
N ALA A 116 -1.25 1.32 3.14
CA ALA A 116 -0.69 1.34 1.79
C ALA A 116 0.82 1.10 1.80
N MET A 117 1.54 1.60 2.81
CA MET A 117 2.97 1.38 2.94
C MET A 117 3.33 -0.09 3.26
N GLU A 118 2.52 -0.77 4.08
CA GLU A 118 2.69 -2.19 4.41
C GLU A 118 2.77 -3.06 3.14
N VAL A 119 1.98 -2.72 2.12
CA VAL A 119 2.06 -3.38 0.82
C VAL A 119 3.44 -3.31 0.23
N ILE A 120 3.98 -2.10 0.14
CA ILE A 120 5.27 -1.85 -0.48
C ILE A 120 6.34 -2.64 0.27
N TYR A 121 6.32 -2.60 1.61
CA TYR A 121 7.29 -3.30 2.45
C TYR A 121 7.19 -4.83 2.35
N GLU A 122 5.98 -5.39 2.35
CA GLU A 122 5.80 -6.84 2.19
C GLU A 122 6.23 -7.29 0.80
N ARG A 123 5.89 -6.52 -0.25
CA ARG A 123 6.21 -6.85 -1.65
C ARG A 123 7.70 -6.82 -1.91
N ASP A 124 8.34 -5.74 -1.49
CA ASP A 124 9.68 -5.39 -1.95
C ASP A 124 10.75 -5.87 -0.99
N LEU A 125 10.44 -5.92 0.31
CA LEU A 125 11.43 -6.10 1.38
C LEU A 125 11.17 -7.34 2.24
N GLY A 126 10.00 -7.97 2.13
CA GLY A 126 9.61 -9.08 3.01
C GLY A 126 9.45 -8.63 4.46
N ILE A 127 8.99 -7.39 4.68
CA ILE A 127 8.76 -6.81 6.01
C ILE A 127 7.27 -6.50 6.14
N THR A 128 6.64 -6.92 7.23
CA THR A 128 5.26 -6.56 7.59
C THR A 128 5.28 -5.58 8.77
N LEU A 129 4.22 -4.78 8.89
CA LEU A 129 4.16 -3.70 9.88
C LEU A 129 3.20 -4.07 11.01
N ASN A 130 3.70 -4.03 12.24
CA ASN A 130 2.87 -4.06 13.44
C ASN A 130 2.69 -2.62 13.96
N LEU A 131 1.63 -1.97 13.48
CA LEU A 131 1.40 -0.54 13.68
C LEU A 131 0.76 -0.22 15.04
N GLN A 132 1.39 0.69 15.79
CA GLN A 132 0.84 1.32 16.99
C GLN A 132 0.79 2.83 16.80
N ILE A 133 -0.37 3.47 17.03
CA ILE A 133 -0.53 4.92 16.80
C ILE A 133 -0.72 5.67 18.12
N GLY A 134 0.20 6.57 18.43
CA GLY A 134 0.09 7.51 19.55
C GLY A 134 -1.01 8.54 19.30
N THR A 135 -1.89 8.75 20.28
CA THR A 135 -3.03 9.69 20.17
C THR A 135 -2.79 11.01 20.89
N THR A 136 -1.73 11.11 21.69
CA THR A 136 -1.33 12.35 22.35
C THR A 136 -0.32 13.07 21.44
N PRO A 137 -0.60 14.30 20.99
CA PRO A 137 0.31 15.00 20.09
C PRO A 137 1.66 15.29 20.74
N ILE A 138 2.72 15.12 19.97
CA ILE A 138 4.09 15.50 20.35
C ILE A 138 4.32 16.97 20.00
N THR A 139 5.14 17.63 20.81
CA THR A 139 5.60 18.99 20.53
C THR A 139 7.04 18.92 20.06
N ILE A 140 7.28 19.35 18.83
CA ILE A 140 8.61 19.60 18.28
C ILE A 140 8.71 21.12 18.07
N SER A 141 9.75 21.73 18.60
CA SER A 141 9.93 23.18 18.63
C SER A 141 10.80 23.71 17.50
N SER A 142 11.67 22.87 16.92
CA SER A 142 12.54 23.28 15.83
C SER A 142 11.82 23.26 14.47
N ALA A 143 12.03 24.32 13.68
CA ALA A 143 11.64 24.40 12.27
C ALA A 143 12.73 23.90 11.31
N VAL A 144 13.89 23.50 11.84
CA VAL A 144 15.01 22.95 11.06
C VAL A 144 14.93 21.43 11.15
N GLY A 145 14.78 20.73 10.01
CA GLY A 145 14.53 19.29 9.99
C GLY A 145 15.53 18.45 10.78
N SER A 146 16.84 18.75 10.68
CA SER A 146 17.87 18.02 11.43
C SER A 146 17.75 18.17 12.95
N ASP A 147 17.35 19.34 13.40
CA ASP A 147 17.21 19.67 14.81
C ASP A 147 15.86 19.16 15.34
N ALA A 148 14.83 19.15 14.48
CA ALA A 148 13.53 18.54 14.75
C ALA A 148 13.66 17.01 14.92
N LEU A 149 14.45 16.36 14.07
CA LEU A 149 14.75 14.93 14.19
C LEU A 149 15.53 14.61 15.48
N ASP A 150 16.52 15.44 15.83
CA ASP A 150 17.23 15.31 17.10
C ASP A 150 16.30 15.49 18.31
N GLU A 151 15.42 16.50 18.27
CA GLU A 151 14.40 16.71 19.31
C GLU A 151 13.46 15.51 19.41
N TYR A 152 12.97 14.99 18.28
CA TYR A 152 12.08 13.83 18.24
C TYR A 152 12.76 12.57 18.78
N SER A 153 14.04 12.32 18.47
CA SER A 153 14.79 11.18 19.02
C SER A 153 14.89 11.18 20.56
N GLY A 154 14.76 12.36 21.18
CA GLY A 154 14.83 12.54 22.62
C GLY A 154 13.48 12.47 23.36
N VAL A 155 12.36 12.32 22.66
CA VAL A 155 11.04 12.31 23.29
C VAL A 155 10.73 10.98 23.97
N SER A 156 9.80 10.99 24.91
CA SER A 156 9.23 9.75 25.45
C SER A 156 8.06 9.32 24.58
N HIS A 157 8.15 8.12 24.01
CA HIS A 157 7.13 7.58 23.12
C HIS A 157 5.99 6.89 23.86
N ALA A 158 4.79 6.90 23.26
CA ALA A 158 3.59 6.33 23.86
C ALA A 158 3.63 4.80 24.01
N PHE A 159 4.41 4.14 23.15
CA PHE A 159 4.54 2.68 23.07
C PHE A 159 6.01 2.28 22.95
N SER A 160 6.31 1.00 23.13
CA SER A 160 7.59 0.42 22.76
C SER A 160 7.50 -0.13 21.34
N GLY A 161 8.53 0.10 20.54
CA GLY A 161 8.68 -0.49 19.20
C GLY A 161 10.13 -0.48 18.73
N ASP A 162 10.33 -1.03 17.54
CA ASP A 162 11.62 -1.11 16.84
C ASP A 162 11.99 0.21 16.16
N LEU A 163 10.96 0.96 15.75
CA LEU A 163 11.06 2.23 15.03
C LEU A 163 9.93 3.19 15.44
N TYR A 164 10.25 4.47 15.53
CA TYR A 164 9.33 5.55 15.88
C TYR A 164 9.25 6.57 14.74
N HIS A 165 8.05 6.89 14.27
CA HIS A 165 7.86 7.79 13.13
C HIS A 165 6.88 8.90 13.46
N LEU A 166 7.27 10.16 13.24
CA LEU A 166 6.43 11.32 13.49
C LEU A 166 5.79 11.83 12.20
N TYR A 167 4.47 12.02 12.22
CA TYR A 167 3.76 12.85 11.25
C TYR A 167 3.65 14.29 11.76
N SER A 168 4.20 15.21 10.99
CA SER A 168 4.15 16.64 11.27
C SER A 168 3.35 17.35 10.18
N ALA A 169 2.53 18.33 10.54
CA ALA A 169 1.96 19.27 9.55
C ALA A 169 2.63 20.65 9.57
N GLU A 170 3.71 20.79 10.34
CA GLU A 170 4.61 21.94 10.26
C GLU A 170 5.52 21.82 9.02
N GLU A 171 6.01 22.95 8.52
CA GLU A 171 6.99 22.97 7.43
C GLU A 171 8.42 22.91 7.99
N ALA A 172 9.30 22.11 7.38
CA ALA A 172 10.71 22.04 7.76
C ALA A 172 11.64 22.53 6.65
N GLY A 173 11.41 23.76 6.18
CA GLY A 173 12.30 24.39 5.21
C GLY A 173 12.34 23.72 3.83
N GLY A 174 11.24 23.08 3.42
CA GLY A 174 11.10 22.42 2.12
C GLY A 174 11.41 20.92 2.13
N LEU A 175 11.76 20.33 3.26
CA LEU A 175 11.89 18.88 3.38
C LEU A 175 10.51 18.22 3.39
N LEU A 176 10.39 17.08 2.68
CA LEU A 176 9.23 16.20 2.79
C LEU A 176 9.38 15.22 3.95
N GLY A 177 10.61 14.79 4.24
CA GLY A 177 10.93 13.94 5.35
C GLY A 177 12.40 14.01 5.75
N ILE A 178 12.69 13.41 6.90
CA ILE A 178 14.05 13.23 7.41
C ILE A 178 14.10 12.02 8.34
N ALA A 179 15.15 11.22 8.25
CA ALA A 179 15.35 10.05 9.11
C ALA A 179 16.82 9.79 9.41
N TYR A 180 17.08 9.03 10.48
CA TYR A 180 18.42 8.53 10.72
C TYR A 180 18.74 7.32 9.84
N LEU A 181 19.98 7.23 9.37
CA LEU A 181 20.44 6.15 8.50
C LEU A 181 20.90 4.93 9.30
N GLY A 182 20.35 3.76 9.00
CA GLY A 182 20.87 2.46 9.47
C GLY A 182 20.80 2.27 10.98
N VAL A 183 19.63 2.56 11.55
CA VAL A 183 19.42 2.63 13.00
C VAL A 183 18.52 1.53 13.54
N VAL A 184 17.64 0.94 12.72
CA VAL A 184 16.69 -0.09 13.19
C VAL A 184 17.46 -1.22 13.87
N CYS A 185 17.10 -1.50 15.12
CA CYS A 185 17.79 -2.39 16.07
C CYS A 185 19.26 -2.06 16.41
N ALA A 186 20.03 -1.47 15.49
CA ALA A 186 21.46 -1.19 15.66
C ALA A 186 21.72 -0.02 16.63
N ALA A 187 20.86 0.99 16.59
CA ALA A 187 20.96 2.17 17.43
C ALA A 187 19.55 2.63 17.88
N PRO A 188 18.88 1.89 18.79
CA PRO A 188 17.47 2.09 19.11
C PRO A 188 17.09 3.51 19.58
N SER A 189 18.02 4.25 20.19
CA SER A 189 17.82 5.65 20.60
C SER A 189 17.70 6.63 19.43
N PHE A 190 18.10 6.21 18.24
CA PHE A 190 18.05 6.99 17.00
C PHE A 190 17.13 6.33 15.97
N SER A 191 16.37 5.28 16.33
CA SER A 191 15.39 4.63 15.47
C SER A 191 14.18 5.54 15.24
N THR A 192 14.40 6.69 14.61
CA THR A 192 13.39 7.71 14.38
C THR A 192 13.40 8.27 12.96
N GLY A 193 12.22 8.69 12.52
CA GLY A 193 11.99 9.42 11.27
C GLY A 193 10.83 10.41 11.41
N ILE A 194 10.79 11.40 10.51
CA ILE A 194 9.73 12.41 10.43
C ILE A 194 9.26 12.50 8.98
N THR A 195 7.95 12.49 8.78
CA THR A 195 7.30 12.89 7.51
C THR A 195 6.52 14.18 7.73
N TYR A 196 6.77 15.16 6.87
CA TYR A 196 6.06 16.42 6.81
C TYR A 196 4.90 16.29 5.81
N HIS A 197 3.70 16.46 6.33
CA HIS A 197 2.46 16.24 5.59
C HIS A 197 2.34 17.19 4.40
N THR A 198 2.04 16.62 3.23
CA THR A 198 1.71 17.39 2.03
C THR A 198 0.37 16.95 1.44
N ASP A 199 0.28 15.69 1.04
CA ASP A 199 -0.96 14.99 0.71
C ASP A 199 -0.79 13.48 0.95
N THR A 200 -1.90 12.75 1.06
CA THR A 200 -1.87 11.32 1.42
C THR A 200 -1.00 10.46 0.49
N ALA A 201 -0.92 10.78 -0.80
CA ALA A 201 -0.17 9.96 -1.75
C ALA A 201 1.34 10.20 -1.58
N GLU A 202 1.74 11.46 -1.45
CA GLU A 202 3.13 11.84 -1.17
C GLU A 202 3.58 11.35 0.21
N ASP A 203 2.69 11.40 1.21
CA ASP A 203 2.96 10.91 2.57
C ASP A 203 3.31 9.42 2.59
N ILE A 204 2.66 8.59 1.75
CA ILE A 204 2.95 7.15 1.63
C ILE A 204 4.38 6.93 1.14
N LEU A 205 4.74 7.62 0.06
CA LEU A 205 6.05 7.47 -0.57
C LEU A 205 7.16 8.05 0.31
N THR A 206 6.89 9.19 0.94
CA THR A 206 7.85 9.83 1.85
C THR A 206 8.07 8.99 3.10
N ALA A 207 7.02 8.48 3.75
CA ALA A 207 7.21 7.60 4.90
C ALA A 207 7.97 6.32 4.54
N ALA A 208 7.69 5.73 3.36
CA ALA A 208 8.45 4.59 2.87
C ALA A 208 9.93 4.93 2.63
N HIS A 209 10.21 6.10 2.06
CA HIS A 209 11.56 6.61 1.85
C HIS A 209 12.33 6.77 3.16
N GLU A 210 11.73 7.48 4.12
CA GLU A 210 12.36 7.77 5.41
C GLU A 210 12.61 6.49 6.23
N ILE A 211 11.65 5.56 6.24
CA ILE A 211 11.84 4.27 6.91
C ILE A 211 12.88 3.42 6.16
N GLY A 212 12.98 3.55 4.83
CA GLY A 212 14.08 2.99 4.04
C GLY A 212 15.45 3.46 4.53
N HIS A 213 15.62 4.76 4.81
CA HIS A 213 16.82 5.27 5.46
C HIS A 213 17.08 4.62 6.83
N ASN A 214 16.06 4.43 7.67
CA ASN A 214 16.26 3.75 8.95
C ASN A 214 16.80 2.32 8.80
N PHE A 215 16.55 1.68 7.65
CA PHE A 215 17.12 0.39 7.24
C PHE A 215 18.42 0.49 6.43
N ASN A 216 19.11 1.63 6.47
CA ASN A 216 20.39 1.89 5.81
C ASN A 216 20.31 1.95 4.26
N ALA A 217 19.14 2.21 3.68
CA ALA A 217 19.06 2.55 2.26
C ALA A 217 19.60 3.95 2.03
N GLU A 218 20.49 4.12 1.06
CA GLU A 218 20.94 5.43 0.58
C GLU A 218 20.13 5.84 -0.66
N HIS A 219 20.22 7.11 -1.07
CA HIS A 219 19.58 7.55 -2.31
C HIS A 219 20.18 6.86 -3.54
N ASP A 220 19.33 6.50 -4.49
CA ASP A 220 19.66 5.79 -5.75
C ASP A 220 19.48 6.67 -7.00
N ASP A 221 19.70 7.98 -6.85
CA ASP A 221 19.51 9.00 -7.90
C ASP A 221 20.19 8.71 -9.24
N ALA A 222 21.33 8.03 -9.21
CA ALA A 222 22.17 7.82 -10.39
C ALA A 222 21.70 6.64 -11.26
N THR A 223 20.89 5.74 -10.72
CA THR A 223 20.57 4.44 -11.33
C THR A 223 19.11 4.31 -11.71
N ASP A 224 18.27 5.19 -11.22
CA ASP A 224 16.82 5.00 -11.27
C ASP A 224 16.17 5.88 -12.33
N ASN A 225 15.84 5.25 -13.45
CA ASN A 225 15.01 5.82 -14.50
C ASN A 225 13.98 4.77 -14.96
N PRO A 226 12.74 4.79 -14.45
CA PRO A 226 12.16 5.90 -13.66
C PRO A 226 12.66 5.98 -12.21
N PRO A 227 12.54 7.15 -11.54
CA PRO A 227 12.81 7.30 -10.11
C PRO A 227 12.01 6.32 -9.26
N THR A 228 12.66 5.73 -8.25
CA THR A 228 12.03 4.81 -7.28
C THR A 228 11.86 5.46 -5.91
N ILE A 229 11.39 4.72 -4.91
CA ILE A 229 11.12 5.25 -3.57
C ILE A 229 12.33 5.94 -2.95
N MET A 230 13.57 5.48 -3.16
CA MET A 230 14.76 6.08 -2.54
C MET A 230 15.36 7.25 -3.33
N TYR A 231 14.66 7.74 -4.36
CA TYR A 231 15.08 8.93 -5.08
C TYR A 231 15.05 10.17 -4.17
N SER A 232 16.11 10.97 -4.17
CA SER A 232 16.35 12.05 -3.18
C SER A 232 15.41 13.25 -3.24
N SER A 233 14.54 13.29 -4.24
CA SER A 233 13.62 14.39 -4.49
C SER A 233 12.26 13.89 -4.92
N SER A 234 11.22 14.70 -4.72
CA SER A 234 9.92 14.36 -5.27
C SER A 234 9.98 14.36 -6.81
N ALA A 235 9.54 13.27 -7.43
CA ALA A 235 9.49 13.13 -8.88
C ALA A 235 8.06 12.87 -9.34
N SER A 236 7.62 13.58 -10.39
CA SER A 236 6.26 13.41 -10.92
C SER A 236 6.00 12.03 -11.52
N ASN A 237 7.04 11.27 -11.82
CA ASN A 237 7.01 9.92 -12.37
C ASN A 237 7.64 8.89 -11.41
N LEU A 238 7.65 9.18 -10.11
CA LEU A 238 8.14 8.26 -9.10
C LEU A 238 7.28 6.98 -9.11
N ILE A 239 7.95 5.83 -9.17
CA ILE A 239 7.31 4.53 -9.03
C ILE A 239 7.28 4.17 -7.55
N SER A 240 6.14 3.66 -7.08
CA SER A 240 5.92 3.19 -5.72
C SER A 240 6.57 1.82 -5.47
N GLU A 241 7.85 1.67 -5.82
CA GLU A 241 8.67 0.46 -5.65
C GLU A 241 10.04 0.85 -5.14
N PHE A 242 10.69 -0.02 -4.37
CA PHE A 242 12.12 0.10 -4.08
C PHE A 242 12.95 -0.42 -5.26
N SER A 243 14.05 0.28 -5.62
CA SER A 243 15.04 -0.22 -6.58
C SER A 243 15.74 -1.50 -6.08
N ASP A 244 16.40 -2.21 -6.99
CA ASP A 244 17.21 -3.38 -6.61
C ASP A 244 18.39 -3.00 -5.68
N ILE A 245 18.90 -1.76 -5.78
CA ILE A 245 19.98 -1.26 -4.93
C ILE A 245 19.49 -1.07 -3.50
N SER A 246 18.38 -0.35 -3.34
CA SER A 246 17.80 -0.11 -2.02
C SER A 246 17.29 -1.41 -1.38
N LYS A 247 16.68 -2.32 -2.16
CA LYS A 247 16.35 -3.70 -1.72
C LYS A 247 17.60 -4.44 -1.21
N GLY A 248 18.72 -4.34 -1.93
CA GLY A 248 20.00 -4.95 -1.54
C GLY A 248 20.58 -4.37 -0.24
N GLN A 249 20.54 -3.05 -0.09
CA GLN A 249 21.01 -2.35 1.12
C GLN A 249 20.17 -2.72 2.34
N ILE A 250 18.84 -2.67 2.22
CA ILE A 250 17.89 -2.99 3.30
C ILE A 250 18.03 -4.46 3.71
N SER A 251 18.01 -5.39 2.75
CA SER A 251 18.15 -6.82 3.06
C SER A 251 19.47 -7.15 3.74
N THR A 252 20.58 -6.54 3.29
CA THR A 252 21.89 -6.66 3.94
C THR A 252 21.83 -6.14 5.37
N PHE A 253 21.26 -4.95 5.59
CA PHE A 253 21.14 -4.35 6.91
C PHE A 253 20.29 -5.19 7.87
N VAL A 254 19.10 -5.64 7.43
CA VAL A 254 18.19 -6.48 8.23
C VAL A 254 18.85 -7.82 8.58
N SER A 255 19.63 -8.41 7.67
CA SER A 255 20.36 -9.65 7.95
C SER A 255 21.43 -9.50 9.04
N GLY A 256 22.09 -8.33 9.11
CA GLY A 256 23.14 -8.05 10.08
C GLY A 256 22.65 -7.46 11.40
N ASN A 257 21.56 -6.68 11.37
CA ASN A 257 21.13 -5.86 12.51
C ASN A 257 19.70 -6.14 12.98
N GLY A 258 18.85 -6.85 12.22
CA GLY A 258 17.41 -6.97 12.50
C GLY A 258 17.01 -7.79 13.73
N SER A 259 17.89 -8.02 14.71
CA SER A 259 17.64 -8.93 15.84
C SER A 259 16.45 -8.56 16.73
N CYS A 260 15.96 -7.31 16.66
CA CYS A 260 14.75 -6.87 17.35
C CYS A 260 13.46 -7.22 16.60
N MET A 261 13.54 -7.49 15.29
CA MET A 261 12.38 -7.78 14.44
C MET A 261 12.04 -9.27 14.47
N ASP A 262 10.84 -9.57 14.97
CA ASP A 262 10.27 -10.92 14.96
C ASP A 262 10.06 -11.45 13.53
N THR A 263 9.78 -12.74 13.42
CA THR A 263 9.42 -13.40 12.16
C THR A 263 7.99 -13.93 12.22
N THR A 264 7.21 -13.71 11.16
CA THR A 264 5.90 -14.32 10.97
C THR A 264 5.82 -15.04 9.63
N GLU A 265 5.03 -16.10 9.56
CA GLU A 265 4.73 -16.78 8.29
C GLU A 265 3.74 -15.94 7.48
N SER A 266 4.09 -15.59 6.24
CA SER A 266 3.18 -14.95 5.29
C SER A 266 2.29 -15.99 4.62
N GLY A 267 1.25 -16.47 5.32
CA GLY A 267 0.25 -17.28 4.62
C GLY A 267 -0.45 -18.41 5.35
N SER A 268 -0.26 -18.65 6.65
CA SER A 268 -1.13 -19.60 7.34
C SER A 268 -2.45 -18.93 7.73
N GLY A 269 -3.39 -18.87 6.76
CA GLY A 269 -4.81 -18.78 7.07
C GLY A 269 -5.11 -19.87 8.10
N GLY A 270 -5.42 -19.45 9.33
CA GLY A 270 -5.59 -20.33 10.47
C GLY A 270 -6.62 -21.41 10.17
N GLY A 271 -6.12 -22.57 9.74
CA GLY A 271 -6.88 -23.80 9.65
C GLY A 271 -7.38 -24.13 11.05
N SER A 272 -8.60 -23.71 11.35
CA SER A 272 -9.38 -24.24 12.45
C SER A 272 -9.44 -25.75 12.24
N SER A 273 -8.65 -26.48 13.03
CA SER A 273 -8.64 -27.94 13.03
C SER A 273 -10.02 -28.42 13.47
N THR A 274 -10.93 -28.57 12.51
CA THR A 274 -12.17 -29.29 12.70
C THR A 274 -11.79 -30.76 12.91
N PRO A 275 -12.13 -31.37 14.05
CA PRO A 275 -11.78 -32.76 14.31
C PRO A 275 -12.42 -33.65 13.25
N THR A 276 -11.59 -34.42 12.55
CA THR A 276 -12.00 -35.44 11.58
C THR A 276 -12.99 -36.42 12.26
N PRO A 277 -14.26 -36.52 11.82
CA PRO A 277 -15.10 -37.61 12.27
C PRO A 277 -14.57 -38.92 11.66
N SER A 278 -14.36 -39.88 12.56
CA SER A 278 -13.98 -41.27 12.31
C SER A 278 -14.71 -41.88 11.11
N SER A 279 -13.94 -42.51 10.23
CA SER A 279 -14.41 -43.28 9.07
C SER A 279 -15.48 -44.30 9.44
N SER A 280 -16.65 -44.19 8.79
CA SER A 280 -17.71 -45.19 8.74
C SER A 280 -17.49 -46.11 7.52
N PRO A 281 -17.71 -47.44 7.63
CA PRO A 281 -17.30 -48.39 6.59
C PRO A 281 -18.17 -48.35 5.32
N THR A 282 -17.48 -48.56 4.20
CA THR A 282 -17.93 -48.75 2.82
C THR A 282 -19.04 -49.80 2.64
N PRO A 283 -20.07 -49.52 1.81
CA PRO A 283 -20.80 -50.54 1.08
C PRO A 283 -20.33 -50.67 -0.37
N THR A 284 -20.18 -51.93 -0.78
CA THR A 284 -19.70 -52.46 -2.06
C THR A 284 -20.78 -52.48 -3.16
N GLY A 285 -20.37 -52.22 -4.42
CA GLY A 285 -21.04 -52.61 -5.68
C GLY A 285 -21.50 -51.39 -6.50
N THR A 286 -21.36 -51.30 -7.84
CA THR A 286 -21.27 -52.28 -8.94
C THR A 286 -20.78 -51.54 -10.22
N PRO A 287 -20.11 -52.19 -11.20
CA PRO A 287 -19.48 -51.52 -12.34
C PRO A 287 -20.38 -51.40 -13.58
N GLY A 288 -20.29 -50.30 -14.32
CA GLY A 288 -20.86 -50.20 -15.66
C GLY A 288 -20.60 -48.89 -16.39
N GLY A 289 -19.89 -48.97 -17.53
CA GLY A 289 -20.16 -48.16 -18.72
C GLY A 289 -19.25 -46.97 -19.02
N THR A 290 -18.16 -47.22 -19.76
CA THR A 290 -17.38 -46.25 -20.53
C THR A 290 -18.13 -45.80 -21.80
N ILE A 291 -18.21 -44.49 -22.04
CA ILE A 291 -18.36 -43.86 -23.35
C ILE A 291 -17.33 -42.72 -23.41
N ASP A 292 -16.41 -42.81 -24.36
CA ASP A 292 -15.46 -41.76 -24.73
C ASP A 292 -16.16 -40.69 -25.59
N ASP A 293 -16.08 -39.42 -25.19
CA ASP A 293 -16.43 -38.23 -25.98
C ASP A 293 -15.29 -37.20 -25.83
N PRO A 294 -14.88 -36.46 -26.88
CA PRO A 294 -13.61 -35.78 -26.92
C PRO A 294 -13.64 -34.44 -26.16
N SER A 295 -12.56 -34.23 -25.43
CA SER A 295 -12.25 -33.08 -24.57
C SER A 295 -12.42 -31.70 -25.24
N GLU A 296 -13.44 -30.96 -24.81
CA GLU A 296 -13.26 -29.56 -24.43
C GLU A 296 -12.86 -29.56 -22.95
N GLY A 297 -11.71 -28.95 -22.63
CA GLY A 297 -11.24 -28.88 -21.25
C GLY A 297 -12.09 -27.89 -20.46
N THR A 298 -13.12 -28.39 -19.78
CA THR A 298 -13.77 -27.67 -18.69
C THR A 298 -12.74 -27.56 -17.57
N VAL A 299 -12.21 -26.36 -17.37
CA VAL A 299 -11.45 -26.06 -16.15
C VAL A 299 -12.51 -25.81 -15.08
N ASP A 300 -12.72 -26.79 -14.20
CA ASP A 300 -13.63 -26.71 -13.05
C ASP A 300 -13.01 -25.79 -11.97
N GLY A 301 -12.77 -24.52 -12.32
CA GLY A 301 -12.33 -23.50 -11.37
C GLY A 301 -13.55 -22.82 -10.73
N GLU A 302 -13.61 -22.77 -9.40
CA GLU A 302 -14.59 -21.93 -8.71
C GLU A 302 -14.29 -20.45 -9.00
N LEU A 303 -15.32 -19.71 -9.45
CA LEU A 303 -15.23 -18.27 -9.70
C LEU A 303 -15.65 -17.51 -8.45
N PHE A 304 -14.78 -16.64 -7.95
CA PHE A 304 -15.04 -15.77 -6.81
C PHE A 304 -15.39 -14.36 -7.30
N VAL A 305 -16.27 -13.68 -6.55
CA VAL A 305 -16.70 -12.31 -6.86
C VAL A 305 -16.66 -11.49 -5.58
N ASP A 306 -15.70 -10.58 -5.50
CA ASP A 306 -15.56 -9.67 -4.37
C ASP A 306 -16.12 -8.29 -4.68
N LEU A 307 -16.77 -7.70 -3.68
CA LEU A 307 -17.43 -6.42 -3.79
C LEU A 307 -16.95 -5.50 -2.67
N TYR A 308 -16.51 -4.30 -3.02
CA TYR A 308 -16.02 -3.32 -2.05
C TYR A 308 -16.38 -1.90 -2.45
N SER A 309 -16.33 -0.97 -1.49
CA SER A 309 -16.62 0.44 -1.74
C SER A 309 -15.50 1.33 -1.22
N PHE A 310 -15.10 2.32 -2.02
CA PHE A 310 -14.06 3.28 -1.66
C PHE A 310 -14.45 4.70 -2.07
N ARG A 311 -13.66 5.68 -1.61
CA ARG A 311 -13.86 7.09 -1.93
C ARG A 311 -12.69 7.64 -2.73
N PHE A 312 -13.03 8.35 -3.80
CA PHE A 312 -12.06 9.07 -4.62
C PHE A 312 -12.62 10.46 -4.96
N GLN A 313 -11.84 11.50 -4.65
CA GLN A 313 -12.21 12.92 -4.85
C GLN A 313 -13.62 13.26 -4.31
N GLY A 314 -13.94 12.79 -3.10
CA GLY A 314 -15.23 13.04 -2.44
C GLY A 314 -16.43 12.30 -3.04
N LYS A 315 -16.22 11.42 -4.03
CA LYS A 315 -17.25 10.54 -4.62
C LYS A 315 -17.02 9.11 -4.14
N THR A 316 -18.11 8.35 -3.96
CA THR A 316 -18.06 6.94 -3.61
C THR A 316 -18.16 6.08 -4.86
N PHE A 317 -17.30 5.08 -4.94
CA PHE A 317 -17.23 4.08 -6.01
C PHE A 317 -17.45 2.69 -5.42
N LEU A 318 -17.86 1.77 -6.27
CA LEU A 318 -17.97 0.35 -5.99
C LEU A 318 -16.94 -0.33 -6.90
N GLY A 319 -16.04 -1.11 -6.33
CA GLY A 319 -15.16 -2.00 -7.08
C GLY A 319 -15.72 -3.41 -7.01
N VAL A 320 -15.65 -4.11 -8.14
CA VAL A 320 -15.91 -5.54 -8.25
C VAL A 320 -14.64 -6.19 -8.76
N GLU A 321 -14.28 -7.31 -8.16
CA GLU A 321 -13.14 -8.12 -8.57
C GLU A 321 -13.60 -9.55 -8.78
N THR A 322 -13.14 -10.18 -9.87
CA THR A 322 -13.41 -11.58 -10.17
C THR A 322 -12.10 -12.32 -10.36
N TYR A 323 -11.95 -13.46 -9.68
CA TYR A 323 -10.79 -14.31 -9.81
C TYR A 323 -11.20 -15.79 -9.78
N THR A 324 -10.34 -16.64 -10.36
CA THR A 324 -10.43 -18.10 -10.27
C THR A 324 -9.23 -18.61 -9.47
N GLU A 325 -9.34 -19.79 -8.84
CA GLU A 325 -8.23 -20.38 -8.05
C GLU A 325 -6.93 -20.60 -8.86
N ASP A 326 -7.01 -20.68 -10.18
CA ASP A 326 -5.90 -21.00 -11.07
C ASP A 326 -5.18 -19.76 -11.66
N ASP A 327 -5.41 -18.54 -11.12
CA ASP A 327 -4.80 -17.27 -11.58
C ASP A 327 -5.05 -16.95 -13.08
N LEU A 328 -6.04 -17.61 -13.68
CA LEU A 328 -6.53 -17.28 -15.01
C LEU A 328 -7.74 -16.36 -14.83
N SER A 329 -7.56 -15.06 -15.03
CA SER A 329 -8.65 -14.08 -15.09
C SER A 329 -9.05 -13.82 -16.53
N PRO A 330 -9.93 -14.63 -17.16
CA PRO A 330 -10.62 -14.16 -18.34
C PRO A 330 -11.54 -13.00 -17.92
N SER A 331 -11.61 -11.97 -18.75
CA SER A 331 -12.65 -10.95 -18.68
C SER A 331 -14.02 -11.64 -18.53
N THR A 332 -14.67 -11.46 -17.39
CA THR A 332 -15.91 -12.16 -17.06
C THR A 332 -17.06 -11.16 -16.98
N SER A 333 -18.21 -11.54 -17.54
CA SER A 333 -19.41 -10.69 -17.47
C SER A 333 -19.95 -10.66 -16.05
N VAL A 334 -19.96 -9.49 -15.44
CA VAL A 334 -20.47 -9.27 -14.08
C VAL A 334 -21.73 -8.42 -14.13
N GLU A 335 -22.77 -8.88 -13.44
CA GLU A 335 -24.00 -8.14 -13.19
C GLU A 335 -24.00 -7.56 -11.78
N ILE A 336 -24.12 -6.24 -11.66
CA ILE A 336 -24.21 -5.55 -10.37
C ILE A 336 -25.66 -5.21 -10.11
N TYR A 337 -26.19 -5.65 -8.97
CA TYR A 337 -27.55 -5.39 -8.55
C TYR A 337 -27.59 -4.30 -7.47
N TYR A 338 -28.58 -3.41 -7.54
CA TYR A 338 -28.75 -2.29 -6.62
C TYR A 338 -30.12 -2.27 -5.98
N LYS A 339 -30.15 -2.04 -4.67
CA LYS A 339 -31.37 -1.81 -3.89
C LYS A 339 -31.30 -0.52 -3.10
N ARG A 340 -32.30 0.34 -3.31
CA ARG A 340 -32.56 1.49 -2.43
C ARG A 340 -33.07 1.00 -1.08
N ARG A 341 -32.61 1.61 0.02
CA ARG A 341 -32.99 1.27 1.42
C ARG A 341 -34.51 1.11 1.70
N ARG A 342 -35.38 1.71 0.88
CA ARG A 342 -36.85 1.64 1.05
C ARG A 342 -37.57 0.82 -0.04
N LYS A 343 -36.87 0.31 -1.04
CA LYS A 343 -37.43 -0.62 -2.04
C LYS A 343 -37.22 -2.05 -1.54
N GLN A 344 -38.14 -2.95 -1.87
CA GLN A 344 -38.02 -4.36 -1.49
C GLN A 344 -37.21 -5.19 -2.50
N SER A 345 -37.20 -4.79 -3.77
CA SER A 345 -36.50 -5.48 -4.85
C SER A 345 -35.15 -4.84 -5.19
N TYR A 346 -34.23 -5.70 -5.65
CA TYR A 346 -33.03 -5.34 -6.38
C TYR A 346 -33.37 -5.01 -7.83
N GLU A 347 -32.65 -4.06 -8.41
CA GLU A 347 -32.72 -3.70 -9.83
C GLU A 347 -31.30 -3.83 -10.41
N LEU A 348 -31.17 -4.36 -11.64
CA LEU A 348 -29.87 -4.40 -12.32
C LEU A 348 -29.33 -2.96 -12.44
N PHE A 349 -28.15 -2.74 -11.87
CA PHE A 349 -27.48 -1.45 -11.85
C PHE A 349 -26.65 -1.25 -13.11
N THR A 350 -25.81 -2.25 -13.42
CA THR A 350 -25.05 -2.35 -14.66
C THR A 350 -24.66 -3.80 -14.89
N ALA A 351 -24.41 -4.15 -16.15
CA ALA A 351 -23.81 -5.41 -16.56
C ALA A 351 -22.64 -5.04 -17.45
N ASP A 352 -21.43 -5.44 -17.08
CA ASP A 352 -20.22 -5.13 -17.84
C ASP A 352 -19.22 -6.27 -17.69
N SER A 353 -18.26 -6.35 -18.61
CA SER A 353 -17.14 -7.28 -18.44
C SER A 353 -16.11 -6.67 -17.51
N THR A 354 -15.55 -7.48 -16.61
CA THR A 354 -14.28 -7.15 -15.98
C THR A 354 -13.19 -6.98 -17.04
N ASP A 355 -12.18 -6.17 -16.74
CA ASP A 355 -11.03 -6.02 -17.61
C ASP A 355 -10.14 -7.28 -17.58
N GLU A 356 -8.97 -7.20 -18.24
CA GLU A 356 -8.02 -8.32 -18.32
C GLU A 356 -7.48 -8.73 -16.95
N ASP A 357 -7.59 -7.85 -15.96
CA ASP A 357 -7.16 -8.08 -14.58
C ASP A 357 -8.33 -8.59 -13.69
N GLY A 358 -9.53 -8.74 -14.26
CA GLY A 358 -10.71 -9.19 -13.50
C GLY A 358 -11.39 -8.09 -12.70
N GLU A 359 -11.13 -6.80 -12.99
CA GLU A 359 -11.69 -5.68 -12.23
C GLU A 359 -12.81 -4.92 -12.97
N LEU A 360 -13.78 -4.39 -12.22
CA LEU A 360 -14.84 -3.50 -12.71
C LEU A 360 -15.17 -2.40 -11.68
N TYR A 361 -15.05 -1.14 -12.09
CA TYR A 361 -15.32 0.02 -11.24
C TYR A 361 -16.54 0.81 -11.67
N VAL A 362 -17.49 0.99 -10.76
CA VAL A 362 -18.74 1.70 -11.06
C VAL A 362 -19.03 2.79 -10.03
N ARG A 363 -19.53 3.93 -10.51
CA ARG A 363 -19.89 5.03 -9.63
C ARG A 363 -21.11 4.65 -8.79
N ALA A 364 -20.91 4.51 -7.49
CA ALA A 364 -21.95 4.06 -6.57
C ALA A 364 -22.93 5.18 -6.19
N ARG A 365 -24.15 4.76 -5.84
CA ARG A 365 -25.16 5.57 -5.16
C ARG A 365 -25.36 5.00 -3.76
N LYS A 366 -26.01 5.77 -2.89
CA LYS A 366 -26.37 5.25 -1.55
C LYS A 366 -27.36 4.08 -1.69
N GLY A 367 -27.06 2.93 -1.11
CA GLY A 367 -27.93 1.76 -1.11
C GLY A 367 -27.18 0.48 -0.77
N TYR A 368 -27.75 -0.63 -1.18
CA TYR A 368 -27.21 -1.97 -1.02
C TYR A 368 -26.90 -2.53 -2.41
N TYR A 369 -25.79 -3.25 -2.50
CA TYR A 369 -25.28 -3.82 -3.73
C TYR A 369 -24.88 -5.26 -3.52
N PHE A 370 -25.01 -6.08 -4.55
CA PHE A 370 -24.28 -7.34 -4.68
C PHE A 370 -23.89 -7.49 -6.16
N ALA A 371 -22.84 -8.25 -6.43
CA ALA A 371 -22.42 -8.61 -7.76
C ALA A 371 -22.68 -10.10 -8.02
N GLN A 372 -22.99 -10.44 -9.25
CA GLN A 372 -23.19 -11.81 -9.70
C GLN A 372 -22.39 -12.05 -10.98
N SER A 373 -21.76 -13.21 -11.08
CA SER A 373 -21.09 -13.67 -12.29
C SER A 373 -21.36 -15.16 -12.46
N GLY A 374 -22.09 -15.53 -13.52
CA GLY A 374 -22.61 -16.89 -13.68
C GLY A 374 -23.46 -17.33 -12.47
N ASP A 375 -23.06 -18.45 -11.86
CA ASP A 375 -23.71 -19.02 -10.67
C ASP A 375 -23.15 -18.45 -9.34
N SER A 376 -22.06 -17.68 -9.37
CA SER A 376 -21.41 -17.09 -8.20
C SER A 376 -22.00 -15.72 -7.84
N GLN A 377 -22.18 -15.45 -6.55
CA GLN A 377 -22.71 -14.18 -6.02
C GLN A 377 -21.85 -13.66 -4.87
N SER A 378 -21.59 -12.35 -4.87
CA SER A 378 -20.88 -11.66 -3.79
C SER A 378 -21.77 -11.48 -2.54
N GLU A 379 -21.13 -11.16 -1.41
CA GLU A 379 -21.86 -10.64 -0.25
C GLU A 379 -22.50 -9.26 -0.53
N GLU A 380 -23.54 -8.92 0.25
CA GLU A 380 -24.26 -7.64 0.14
C GLU A 380 -23.44 -6.49 0.75
N VAL A 381 -22.98 -5.55 -0.09
CA VAL A 381 -22.24 -4.36 0.34
C VAL A 381 -23.16 -3.16 0.51
N ARG A 382 -23.06 -2.51 1.67
CA ARG A 382 -23.86 -1.33 1.99
C ARG A 382 -23.09 -0.03 1.82
N VAL A 383 -23.41 0.70 0.76
CA VAL A 383 -22.86 2.04 0.49
C VAL A 383 -23.62 3.12 1.27
N ARG A 384 -22.94 3.80 2.21
CA ARG A 384 -23.51 4.89 2.99
C ARG A 384 -23.07 6.26 2.45
N ARG A 385 -23.80 7.31 2.86
CA ARG A 385 -23.36 8.69 2.60
C ARG A 385 -22.42 9.03 3.74
N GLY A 386 -21.14 9.28 3.47
CA GLY A 386 -20.18 9.72 4.50
C GLY A 386 -19.15 8.69 4.94
N ARG A 387 -19.32 7.40 4.60
CA ARG A 387 -18.35 6.32 4.80
C ARG A 387 -18.50 5.37 3.64
#